data_AF-A0A9J7KTU1-F1
#
_entry.id   AF-A0A9J7KTU1-F1
#
_cell.length_a   1.000
_cell.length_b   1.000
_cell.length_c   1.000
_cell.angle_alpha   90.00
_cell.angle_beta   90.00
_cell.angle_gamma   90.00
#
_symmetry.space_group_name_H-M   'P 1'
#
loop_
_entity.id
_entity.type
_entity.pdbx_description
1 polymer ?
#
loop_
_entity_poly.entity_id
_entity_poly.type
_entity_poly.pdbx_seq_one_letter_code
_entity_poly.pdbx_strand_id
1 'polypeptide(L)'
;MARDQHISSSERLLSYSDAVFSIITTIMIVPLGGETVEEIHSSEDLLEGVKSIWFKILVYATTFVIVASTWSTHKTLFGYIEKVNETIILLNLGVLMASTFLPFSFLMFAEHPTEPLAVVLFCASVAIAGALMAGIAWQAYSRPNLLEEDEARYGEMKTKRYRTMLMVLGKPVIAVVAAGIGWIRIEAAWALLVMLLLEPLLRQVIISLYYFGKGNGEAGCKILLPSRLLVDTSDTLRTRVYSDGVYAIIATLIILDICVENVPSKEDDIAKHGDLITALKHDQHVFMSYAGTFITICMLWYLHHSIYYRIDVENPLLEFFNKLALMFAGLLPIVFKITGEFGKEVSAGDAALAVQLNACTVLFSSIWHLVMWIIIMKNKSKLIHHFVDVNEDKYMNAFMLIKLSVYPVISLLLFLLCFVPVWKFDSEVINWVQICTPAVFITIKIVRNCVQRREDKNRPSGTPAMSHLDANESNHKRNNRDRENDITAV
;
A
#
# COMPACT_ATOMS: atom_id res chain seq x y z
N MET A 1 11.74 -28.62 30.24
CA MET A 1 11.35 -27.50 31.13
C MET A 1 12.30 -26.30 31.11
N ALA A 2 13.44 -26.31 30.39
CA ALA A 2 14.37 -25.16 30.32
C ALA A 2 14.35 -24.40 28.96
N ARG A 3 13.33 -24.61 28.11
CA ARG A 3 13.32 -24.12 26.70
C ARG A 3 12.35 -22.96 26.41
N ASP A 4 11.71 -22.42 27.45
CA ASP A 4 10.65 -21.40 27.35
C ASP A 4 11.08 -20.01 27.86
N GLN A 5 12.39 -19.75 28.05
CA GLN A 5 12.87 -18.54 28.74
C GLN A 5 12.87 -17.24 27.91
N HIS A 6 12.45 -17.25 26.64
CA HIS A 6 12.34 -16.03 25.85
C HIS A 6 11.06 -16.05 24.98
N ILE A 7 9.91 -16.00 25.62
CA ILE A 7 8.63 -15.75 24.95
C ILE A 7 8.31 -14.26 25.12
N SER A 8 8.18 -13.54 24.01
CA SER A 8 7.87 -12.10 23.99
C SER A 8 6.65 -11.80 23.11
N SER A 9 6.07 -10.61 23.28
CA SER A 9 5.05 -10.09 22.36
C SER A 9 5.61 -10.02 20.93
N SER A 10 4.76 -10.30 19.94
CA SER A 10 5.09 -10.19 18.52
C SER A 10 5.14 -8.74 18.02
N GLU A 11 4.54 -7.78 18.72
CA GLU A 11 4.28 -6.41 18.24
C GLU A 11 5.51 -5.71 17.63
N ARG A 12 6.62 -5.64 18.38
CA ARG A 12 7.85 -4.99 17.90
C ARG A 12 8.43 -5.68 16.66
N LEU A 13 8.37 -7.00 16.60
CA LEU A 13 8.81 -7.77 15.43
C LEU A 13 7.94 -7.44 14.22
N LEU A 14 6.63 -7.32 14.40
CA LEU A 14 5.69 -6.99 13.34
C LEU A 14 5.90 -5.57 12.81
N SER A 15 6.06 -4.58 13.70
CA SER A 15 6.36 -3.20 13.29
C SER A 15 7.70 -3.10 12.53
N TYR A 16 8.72 -3.85 12.97
CA TYR A 16 10.00 -3.93 12.25
C TYR A 16 9.84 -4.56 10.86
N SER A 17 9.13 -5.70 10.77
CA SER A 17 8.86 -6.35 9.49
C SER A 17 8.07 -5.42 8.54
N ASP A 18 7.05 -4.70 9.04
CA ASP A 18 6.24 -3.77 8.25
C ASP A 18 7.06 -2.59 7.70
N ALA A 19 7.97 -2.04 8.52
CA ALA A 19 8.92 -1.03 8.09
C ALA A 19 9.86 -1.58 7.00
N VAL A 20 10.40 -2.78 7.15
CA VAL A 20 11.29 -3.38 6.14
C VAL A 20 10.52 -3.66 4.84
N PHE A 21 9.32 -4.24 4.90
CA PHE A 21 8.52 -4.50 3.71
C PHE A 21 8.12 -3.23 2.96
N SER A 22 7.73 -2.16 3.66
CA SER A 22 7.40 -0.88 3.04
C SER A 22 8.62 -0.26 2.32
N ILE A 23 9.81 -0.32 2.93
CA ILE A 23 11.07 0.10 2.30
C ILE A 23 11.34 -0.70 1.02
N ILE A 24 11.28 -2.03 1.09
CA ILE A 24 11.52 -2.90 -0.07
C ILE A 24 10.53 -2.58 -1.20
N THR A 25 9.25 -2.38 -0.90
CA THR A 25 8.25 -2.10 -1.95
C THR A 25 8.45 -0.76 -2.65
N THR A 26 8.99 0.23 -1.95
CA THR A 26 9.13 1.60 -2.47
C THR A 26 10.45 1.81 -3.19
N ILE A 27 11.55 1.21 -2.72
CA ILE A 27 12.87 1.34 -3.37
C ILE A 27 12.86 0.77 -4.81
N MET A 28 11.84 0.01 -5.22
CA MET A 28 11.76 -0.55 -6.57
C MET A 28 11.61 0.51 -7.65
N ILE A 29 11.26 1.74 -7.24
CA ILE A 29 11.22 2.90 -8.11
C ILE A 29 12.61 3.48 -8.39
N VAL A 30 13.61 3.23 -7.53
CA VAL A 30 14.93 3.86 -7.63
C VAL A 30 15.66 3.53 -8.94
N PRO A 31 15.69 2.26 -9.43
CA PRO A 31 16.27 1.94 -10.74
C PRO A 31 15.61 2.69 -11.89
N LEU A 32 14.38 3.18 -11.69
CA LEU A 32 13.64 3.94 -12.68
C LEU A 32 13.86 5.45 -12.60
N GLY A 33 14.71 5.94 -11.69
CA GLY A 33 14.98 7.37 -11.53
C GLY A 33 15.90 7.93 -12.62
N GLY A 34 17.23 7.78 -12.44
CA GLY A 34 18.24 8.43 -13.26
C GLY A 34 18.21 8.06 -14.74
N GLU A 35 18.42 6.79 -15.07
CA GLU A 35 18.55 6.31 -16.46
C GLU A 35 17.29 6.54 -17.30
N THR A 36 16.11 6.43 -16.68
CA THR A 36 14.82 6.65 -17.34
C THR A 36 14.66 8.09 -17.81
N VAL A 37 15.13 9.05 -17.02
CA VAL A 37 15.00 10.47 -17.34
C VAL A 37 16.02 10.88 -18.40
N GLU A 38 17.24 10.33 -18.36
CA GLU A 38 18.21 10.47 -19.44
C GLU A 38 17.69 9.89 -20.78
N GLU A 39 17.05 8.72 -20.77
CA GLU A 39 16.41 8.14 -21.96
C GLU A 39 15.31 9.05 -22.52
N ILE A 40 14.51 9.69 -21.65
CA ILE A 40 13.49 10.65 -22.05
C ILE A 40 14.14 11.89 -22.69
N HIS A 41 15.20 12.45 -22.11
CA HIS A 41 15.94 13.60 -22.67
C HIS A 41 16.56 13.29 -24.03
N SER A 42 16.93 12.03 -24.28
CA SER A 42 17.50 11.61 -25.56
C SER A 42 16.47 11.40 -26.68
N SER A 43 15.18 11.40 -26.35
CA SER A 43 14.07 11.17 -27.29
C SER A 43 13.68 12.47 -28.02
N GLU A 44 13.07 12.36 -29.21
CA GLU A 44 12.66 13.55 -29.99
C GLU A 44 11.56 14.38 -29.29
N ASP A 45 10.68 13.71 -28.54
CA ASP A 45 9.65 14.31 -27.69
C ASP A 45 9.40 13.48 -26.42
N LEU A 46 8.75 14.10 -25.41
CA LEU A 46 8.46 13.44 -24.14
C LEU A 46 7.51 12.23 -24.31
N LEU A 47 6.68 12.22 -25.36
CA LEU A 47 5.75 11.12 -25.61
C LEU A 47 6.49 9.84 -26.03
N GLU A 48 7.51 9.97 -26.87
CA GLU A 48 8.38 8.86 -27.25
C GLU A 48 9.20 8.36 -26.07
N GLY A 49 9.75 9.26 -25.25
CA GLY A 49 10.43 8.89 -24.01
C GLY A 49 9.52 8.16 -23.01
N VAL A 50 8.27 8.61 -22.85
CA VAL A 50 7.30 7.92 -21.96
C VAL A 50 6.93 6.54 -22.52
N LYS A 51 6.84 6.41 -23.84
CA LYS A 51 6.61 5.12 -24.49
C LYS A 51 7.82 4.21 -24.31
N SER A 52 9.06 4.68 -24.37
CA SER A 52 10.22 3.79 -24.21
C SER A 52 10.28 3.17 -22.79
N ILE A 53 9.76 3.87 -21.78
CA ILE A 53 9.82 3.45 -20.37
C ILE A 53 8.61 2.63 -19.87
N TRP A 54 7.62 2.33 -20.73
CA TRP A 54 6.40 1.62 -20.28
C TRP A 54 6.71 0.26 -19.65
N PHE A 55 7.68 -0.47 -20.22
CA PHE A 55 8.08 -1.80 -19.73
C PHE A 55 8.74 -1.70 -18.36
N LYS A 56 9.55 -0.67 -18.17
CA LYS A 56 10.19 -0.27 -16.93
C LYS A 56 9.15 0.00 -15.81
N ILE A 57 8.06 0.72 -16.12
CA ILE A 57 6.93 0.92 -15.19
C ILE A 57 6.22 -0.40 -14.88
N LEU A 58 6.04 -1.30 -15.87
CA LEU A 58 5.44 -2.62 -15.66
C LEU A 58 6.30 -3.50 -14.72
N VAL A 59 7.62 -3.46 -14.87
CA VAL A 59 8.60 -4.12 -14.00
C VAL A 59 8.43 -3.65 -12.56
N TYR A 60 8.35 -2.32 -12.33
CA TYR A 60 8.05 -1.77 -11.00
C TYR A 60 6.72 -2.25 -10.45
N ALA A 61 5.62 -2.12 -11.21
CA ALA A 61 4.29 -2.48 -10.74
C ALA A 61 4.20 -3.98 -10.38
N THR A 62 4.83 -4.83 -11.19
CA THR A 62 4.87 -6.27 -10.95
C THR A 62 5.65 -6.61 -9.68
N THR A 63 6.82 -5.99 -9.49
CA THR A 63 7.65 -6.19 -8.28
C THR A 63 6.92 -5.71 -7.03
N PHE A 64 6.29 -4.53 -7.10
CA PHE A 64 5.48 -3.98 -6.02
C PHE A 64 4.39 -4.98 -5.59
N VAL A 65 3.63 -5.52 -6.55
CA VAL A 65 2.56 -6.48 -6.29
C VAL A 65 3.10 -7.77 -5.65
N ILE A 66 4.24 -8.28 -6.13
CA ILE A 66 4.87 -9.50 -5.58
C ILE A 66 5.26 -9.29 -4.13
N VAL A 67 5.98 -8.21 -3.82
CA VAL A 67 6.46 -7.94 -2.45
C VAL A 67 5.28 -7.60 -1.52
N ALA A 68 4.34 -6.76 -1.95
CA ALA A 68 3.15 -6.45 -1.17
C ALA A 68 2.29 -7.70 -0.90
N SER A 69 2.22 -8.62 -1.86
CA SER A 69 1.55 -9.90 -1.68
C SER A 69 2.30 -10.81 -0.70
N THR A 70 3.63 -10.80 -0.69
CA THR A 70 4.44 -11.52 0.33
C THR A 70 4.23 -10.94 1.72
N TRP A 71 4.19 -9.61 1.84
CA TRP A 71 3.82 -8.93 3.09
C TRP A 71 2.43 -9.32 3.58
N SER A 72 1.43 -9.44 2.68
CA SER A 72 0.10 -9.92 3.06
C SER A 72 0.10 -11.35 3.58
N THR A 73 0.84 -12.26 2.95
CA THR A 73 1.01 -13.62 3.46
C THR A 73 1.65 -13.60 4.85
N HIS A 74 2.66 -12.76 5.06
CA HIS A 74 3.29 -12.54 6.36
C HIS A 74 2.31 -11.95 7.40
N LYS A 75 1.47 -11.00 6.98
CA LYS A 75 0.38 -10.42 7.80
C LYS A 75 -0.62 -11.48 8.24
N THR A 76 -1.14 -12.27 7.31
CA THR A 76 -2.07 -13.33 7.64
C THR A 76 -1.43 -14.40 8.53
N LEU A 77 -0.17 -14.78 8.27
CA LEU A 77 0.54 -15.77 9.09
C LEU A 77 0.67 -15.33 10.56
N PHE A 78 1.14 -14.10 10.79
CA PHE A 78 1.32 -13.58 12.14
C PHE A 78 0.03 -13.10 12.80
N GLY A 79 -1.07 -12.97 12.05
CA GLY A 79 -2.40 -12.76 12.62
C GLY A 79 -2.87 -13.89 13.54
N TYR A 80 -2.25 -15.07 13.48
CA TYR A 80 -2.54 -16.20 14.37
C TYR A 80 -1.51 -16.39 15.49
N ILE A 81 -0.42 -15.60 15.49
CA ILE A 81 0.74 -15.78 16.37
C ILE A 81 0.80 -14.59 17.34
N GLU A 82 0.35 -14.80 18.56
CA GLU A 82 0.37 -13.78 19.62
C GLU A 82 1.78 -13.62 20.21
N LYS A 83 2.48 -14.74 20.42
CA LYS A 83 3.75 -14.78 21.13
C LYS A 83 4.85 -15.37 20.26
N VAL A 84 6.04 -14.75 20.30
CA VAL A 84 7.21 -15.19 19.55
C VAL A 84 8.31 -15.68 20.48
N ASN A 85 9.08 -16.67 19.99
CA ASN A 85 10.30 -17.12 20.63
C ASN A 85 11.52 -16.82 19.73
N GLU A 86 12.73 -17.01 20.25
CA GLU A 86 13.98 -16.74 19.51
C GLU A 86 14.05 -17.40 18.14
N THR A 87 13.55 -18.63 18.00
CA THR A 87 13.57 -19.33 16.71
C THR A 87 12.65 -18.67 15.69
N ILE A 88 11.43 -18.28 16.08
CA ILE A 88 10.51 -17.54 15.21
C ILE A 88 11.13 -16.19 14.82
N ILE A 89 11.82 -15.52 15.75
CA ILE A 89 12.52 -14.27 15.47
C ILE A 89 13.62 -14.49 14.42
N LEU A 90 14.47 -15.51 14.57
CA LEU A 90 15.53 -15.83 13.60
C LEU A 90 14.97 -16.23 12.23
N LEU A 91 13.89 -17.03 12.20
CA LEU A 91 13.22 -17.38 10.95
C LEU A 91 12.62 -16.15 10.27
N ASN A 92 12.00 -15.24 11.04
CA ASN A 92 11.49 -13.97 10.52
C ASN A 92 12.60 -13.10 9.94
N LEU A 93 13.75 -12.99 10.61
CA LEU A 93 14.91 -12.27 10.06
C LEU A 93 15.38 -12.89 8.73
N GLY A 94 15.35 -14.22 8.62
CA GLY A 94 15.61 -14.89 7.35
C GLY A 94 14.58 -14.59 6.26
N VAL A 95 13.28 -14.52 6.61
CA VAL A 95 12.21 -14.11 5.68
C VAL A 95 12.46 -12.69 5.17
N LEU A 96 12.82 -11.77 6.07
CA LEU A 96 13.13 -10.38 5.72
C LEU A 96 14.37 -10.32 4.82
N MET A 97 15.45 -11.03 5.14
CA MET A 97 16.66 -11.10 4.31
C MET A 97 16.36 -11.63 2.89
N ALA A 98 15.61 -12.71 2.76
CA ALA A 98 15.21 -13.23 1.45
C ALA A 98 14.32 -12.23 0.69
N SER A 99 13.42 -11.54 1.40
CA SER A 99 12.54 -10.53 0.81
C SER A 99 13.30 -9.29 0.36
N THR A 100 14.33 -8.85 1.10
CA THR A 100 15.19 -7.71 0.71
C THR A 100 16.02 -7.99 -0.54
N PHE A 101 16.20 -9.27 -0.92
CA PHE A 101 16.94 -9.66 -2.12
C PHE A 101 16.05 -9.78 -3.37
N LEU A 102 14.72 -9.82 -3.21
CA LEU A 102 13.75 -9.83 -4.32
C LEU A 102 13.97 -8.69 -5.33
N PRO A 103 14.17 -7.42 -4.90
CA PRO A 103 14.46 -6.30 -5.79
C PRO A 103 15.55 -6.58 -6.83
N PHE A 104 16.72 -6.97 -6.35
CA PHE A 104 17.89 -7.24 -7.16
C PHE A 104 17.64 -8.40 -8.11
N SER A 105 17.08 -9.50 -7.59
CA SER A 105 16.81 -10.68 -8.40
C SER A 105 15.77 -10.43 -9.51
N PHE A 106 14.78 -9.57 -9.26
CA PHE A 106 13.78 -9.22 -10.27
C PHE A 106 14.33 -8.28 -11.33
N LEU A 107 15.14 -7.29 -10.95
CA LEU A 107 15.82 -6.42 -11.92
C LEU A 107 16.76 -7.21 -12.82
N MET A 108 17.52 -8.16 -12.26
CA MET A 108 18.36 -9.07 -13.04
C MET A 108 17.53 -9.91 -14.01
N PHE A 109 16.35 -10.38 -13.59
CA PHE A 109 15.42 -11.09 -14.48
C PHE A 109 14.86 -10.18 -15.58
N ALA A 110 14.51 -8.94 -15.27
CA ALA A 110 13.98 -7.99 -16.24
C ALA A 110 15.02 -7.63 -17.31
N GLU A 111 16.30 -7.51 -16.92
CA GLU A 111 17.42 -7.19 -17.82
C GLU A 111 17.88 -8.40 -18.65
N HIS A 112 17.78 -9.59 -18.08
CA HIS A 112 18.19 -10.84 -18.73
C HIS A 112 17.04 -11.86 -18.75
N PRO A 113 15.94 -11.57 -19.46
CA PRO A 113 14.72 -12.38 -19.40
C PRO A 113 14.88 -13.76 -20.06
N THR A 114 15.89 -13.91 -20.93
CA THR A 114 16.25 -15.16 -21.62
C THR A 114 17.34 -15.96 -20.89
N GLU A 115 17.89 -15.44 -19.79
CA GLU A 115 18.93 -16.12 -19.01
C GLU A 115 18.29 -16.97 -17.90
N PRO A 116 18.40 -18.31 -17.94
CA PRO A 116 17.77 -19.17 -16.94
C PRO A 116 18.27 -18.88 -15.52
N LEU A 117 19.52 -18.46 -15.35
CA LEU A 117 20.07 -18.11 -14.04
C LEU A 117 19.29 -16.97 -13.36
N ALA A 118 18.88 -15.95 -14.13
CA ALA A 118 18.13 -14.81 -13.59
C ALA A 118 16.75 -15.25 -13.06
N VAL A 119 16.05 -16.12 -13.81
CA VAL A 119 14.80 -16.75 -13.37
C VAL A 119 15.00 -17.56 -12.09
N VAL A 120 16.08 -18.37 -12.02
CA VAL A 120 16.39 -19.21 -10.86
C VAL A 120 16.66 -18.36 -9.62
N LEU A 121 17.42 -17.27 -9.73
CA LEU A 121 17.71 -16.39 -8.59
C LEU A 121 16.45 -15.73 -8.03
N PHE A 122 15.58 -15.23 -8.91
CA PHE A 122 14.29 -14.69 -8.50
C PHE A 122 13.42 -15.75 -7.80
N CYS A 123 13.28 -16.92 -8.43
CA CYS A 123 12.48 -18.02 -7.89
C CYS A 123 13.03 -18.55 -6.57
N ALA A 124 14.36 -18.65 -6.43
CA ALA A 124 15.01 -19.09 -5.21
C ALA A 124 14.71 -18.14 -4.05
N SER A 125 14.73 -16.83 -4.29
CA SER A 125 14.42 -15.81 -3.28
C SER A 125 12.98 -15.96 -2.75
N VAL A 126 12.01 -16.14 -3.65
CA VAL A 126 10.60 -16.39 -3.28
C VAL A 126 10.44 -17.73 -2.56
N ALA A 127 11.12 -18.77 -3.04
CA ALA A 127 11.04 -20.11 -2.46
C ALA A 127 11.64 -20.15 -1.04
N ILE A 128 12.79 -19.51 -0.82
CA ILE A 128 13.44 -19.39 0.49
C ILE A 128 12.53 -18.62 1.45
N ALA A 129 12.01 -17.45 1.05
CA ALA A 129 11.11 -16.67 1.88
C ALA A 129 9.87 -17.48 2.31
N GLY A 130 9.23 -18.20 1.38
CA GLY A 130 8.06 -19.01 1.72
C GLY A 130 8.38 -20.30 2.49
N ALA A 131 9.54 -20.92 2.27
CA ALA A 131 10.00 -22.05 3.09
C ALA A 131 10.26 -21.64 4.55
N LEU A 132 10.85 -20.46 4.75
CA LEU A 132 11.04 -19.89 6.10
C LEU A 132 9.71 -19.52 6.76
N MET A 133 8.76 -18.94 6.03
CA MET A 133 7.39 -18.73 6.52
C MET A 133 6.69 -20.05 6.87
N ALA A 134 6.89 -21.12 6.09
CA ALA A 134 6.41 -22.45 6.43
C ALA A 134 7.07 -23.01 7.69
N GLY A 135 8.36 -22.73 7.92
CA GLY A 135 9.06 -23.04 9.16
C GLY A 135 8.44 -22.33 10.38
N ILE A 136 8.11 -21.04 10.24
CA ILE A 136 7.41 -20.27 11.29
C ILE A 136 6.05 -20.90 11.58
N ALA A 137 5.24 -21.17 10.55
CA ALA A 137 3.95 -21.82 10.70
C ALA A 137 4.08 -23.18 11.39
N TRP A 138 5.07 -23.99 10.99
CA TRP A 138 5.33 -25.30 11.59
C TRP A 138 5.63 -25.17 13.08
N GLN A 139 6.49 -24.23 13.45
CA GLN A 139 6.86 -24.01 14.84
C GLN A 139 5.69 -23.52 15.69
N ALA A 140 4.90 -22.57 15.18
CA ALA A 140 3.73 -22.04 15.86
C ALA A 140 2.70 -23.15 16.14
N TYR A 141 2.37 -23.98 15.15
CA TYR A 141 1.43 -25.10 15.33
C TYR A 141 2.01 -26.27 16.13
N SER A 142 3.33 -26.41 16.24
CA SER A 142 3.97 -27.42 17.08
C SER A 142 4.00 -27.02 18.56
N ARG A 143 3.79 -25.74 18.87
CA ARG A 143 3.79 -25.18 20.23
C ARG A 143 2.55 -24.30 20.44
N PRO A 144 1.41 -24.92 20.81
CA PRO A 144 0.13 -24.20 20.89
C PRO A 144 0.12 -22.99 21.82
N ASN A 145 1.05 -22.91 22.77
CA ASN A 145 1.22 -21.76 23.68
C ASN A 145 1.71 -20.46 23.00
N LEU A 146 2.11 -20.53 21.73
CA LEU A 146 2.53 -19.37 20.92
C LEU A 146 1.38 -18.77 20.10
N LEU A 147 0.31 -19.55 19.91
CA LEU A 147 -0.87 -19.13 19.17
C LEU A 147 -1.81 -18.34 20.09
N GLU A 148 -2.66 -17.53 19.49
CA GLU A 148 -3.75 -16.83 20.19
C GLU A 148 -4.67 -17.84 20.92
N GLU A 149 -5.15 -17.48 22.11
CA GLU A 149 -5.86 -18.43 23.00
C GLU A 149 -7.08 -19.08 22.34
N ASP A 150 -7.87 -18.32 21.59
CA ASP A 150 -9.05 -18.82 20.89
C ASP A 150 -8.68 -19.78 19.74
N GLU A 151 -7.59 -19.45 19.04
CA GLU A 151 -7.03 -20.28 17.97
C GLU A 151 -6.52 -21.62 18.51
N ALA A 152 -5.87 -21.61 19.69
CA ALA A 152 -5.33 -22.79 20.35
C ALA A 152 -6.42 -23.68 20.99
N ARG A 153 -7.52 -23.09 21.47
CA ARG A 153 -8.53 -23.76 22.30
C ARG A 153 -9.72 -24.34 21.51
N TYR A 154 -10.16 -23.67 20.45
CA TYR A 154 -11.39 -24.03 19.72
C TYR A 154 -11.18 -24.45 18.26
N GLY A 155 -9.95 -24.42 17.75
CA GLY A 155 -9.64 -24.76 16.36
C GLY A 155 -9.45 -26.25 16.10
N GLU A 156 -9.97 -26.75 14.96
CA GLU A 156 -9.45 -27.98 14.34
C GLU A 156 -7.99 -27.75 13.89
N MET A 157 -7.04 -27.92 14.81
CA MET A 157 -5.64 -27.56 14.63
C MET A 157 -5.01 -28.18 13.38
N LYS A 158 -5.39 -29.41 13.03
CA LYS A 158 -4.93 -30.09 11.81
C LYS A 158 -5.41 -29.39 10.54
N THR A 159 -6.70 -29.04 10.47
CA THR A 159 -7.31 -28.38 9.32
C THR A 159 -6.75 -26.96 9.15
N LYS A 160 -6.61 -26.21 10.25
CA LYS A 160 -6.01 -24.86 10.23
C LYS A 160 -4.54 -24.90 9.80
N ARG A 161 -3.74 -25.79 10.39
CA ARG A 161 -2.33 -25.99 9.98
C ARG A 161 -2.20 -26.30 8.49
N TYR A 162 -3.02 -27.21 7.96
CA TYR A 162 -2.98 -27.55 6.54
C TYR A 162 -3.32 -26.35 5.65
N ARG A 163 -4.34 -25.57 6.01
CA ARG A 163 -4.71 -24.34 5.28
C ARG A 163 -3.59 -23.30 5.32
N THR A 164 -3.00 -23.06 6.49
CA THR A 164 -1.88 -22.11 6.63
C THR A 164 -0.67 -22.60 5.83
N MET A 165 -0.37 -23.89 5.84
CA MET A 165 0.71 -24.48 5.03
C MET A 165 0.47 -24.31 3.53
N LEU A 166 -0.75 -24.56 3.04
CA LEU A 166 -1.11 -24.31 1.64
C LEU A 166 -0.94 -22.83 1.25
N MET A 167 -1.33 -21.91 2.14
CA MET A 167 -1.20 -20.47 1.90
C MET A 167 0.27 -20.04 1.78
N VAL A 168 1.16 -20.54 2.65
CA VAL A 168 2.58 -20.13 2.64
C VAL A 168 3.43 -20.87 1.60
N LEU A 169 3.08 -22.11 1.24
CA LEU A 169 3.82 -22.93 0.26
C LEU A 169 3.36 -22.74 -1.19
N GLY A 170 2.21 -22.10 -1.44
CA GLY A 170 1.69 -21.89 -2.80
C GLY A 170 2.70 -21.22 -3.74
N LYS A 171 3.23 -20.05 -3.33
CA LYS A 171 4.24 -19.31 -4.12
C LYS A 171 5.58 -20.08 -4.26
N PRO A 172 6.19 -20.65 -3.19
CA PRO A 172 7.38 -21.48 -3.32
C PRO A 172 7.25 -22.63 -4.29
N VAL A 173 6.12 -23.34 -4.29
CA VAL A 173 5.91 -24.47 -5.21
C VAL A 173 5.91 -23.99 -6.66
N ILE A 174 5.18 -22.91 -6.96
CA ILE A 174 5.16 -22.31 -8.30
C ILE A 174 6.58 -21.86 -8.70
N ALA A 175 7.30 -21.20 -7.78
CA ALA A 175 8.65 -20.70 -8.02
C ALA A 175 9.66 -21.83 -8.29
N VAL A 176 9.65 -22.93 -7.52
CA VAL A 176 10.54 -24.07 -7.74
C VAL A 176 10.26 -24.75 -9.08
N VAL A 177 8.98 -24.89 -9.45
CA VAL A 177 8.60 -25.44 -10.76
C VAL A 177 9.04 -24.51 -11.89
N ALA A 178 8.88 -23.19 -11.73
CA ALA A 178 9.34 -22.20 -12.70
C ALA A 178 10.88 -22.23 -12.88
N ALA A 179 11.62 -22.32 -11.78
CA ALA A 179 13.09 -22.43 -11.81
C ALA A 179 13.56 -23.69 -12.56
N GLY A 180 12.91 -24.84 -12.33
CA GLY A 180 13.25 -26.08 -13.03
C GLY A 180 12.91 -26.04 -14.51
N ILE A 181 11.72 -25.56 -14.86
CA ILE A 181 11.26 -25.47 -16.25
C ILE A 181 12.05 -24.41 -17.05
N GLY A 182 12.54 -23.36 -16.40
CA GLY A 182 13.31 -22.29 -17.03
C GLY A 182 14.55 -22.76 -17.80
N TRP A 183 15.18 -23.85 -17.37
CA TRP A 183 16.31 -24.48 -18.07
C TRP A 183 15.92 -25.20 -19.37
N ILE A 184 14.65 -25.59 -19.50
CA ILE A 184 14.14 -26.36 -20.63
C ILE A 184 13.39 -25.43 -21.60
N ARG A 185 12.49 -24.60 -21.05
CA ARG A 185 11.59 -23.70 -21.78
C ARG A 185 11.34 -22.44 -20.96
N ILE A 186 12.08 -21.38 -21.28
CA ILE A 186 12.01 -20.12 -20.53
C ILE A 186 10.64 -19.44 -20.65
N GLU A 187 9.94 -19.62 -21.77
CA GLU A 187 8.61 -19.04 -21.98
C GLU A 187 7.57 -19.67 -21.03
N ALA A 188 7.72 -20.97 -20.74
CA ALA A 188 6.88 -21.65 -19.77
C ALA A 188 7.19 -21.19 -18.33
N ALA A 189 8.44 -20.83 -18.04
CA ALA A 189 8.78 -20.22 -16.76
C ALA A 189 8.13 -18.84 -16.61
N TRP A 190 8.11 -18.00 -17.66
CA TRP A 190 7.40 -16.71 -17.62
C TRP A 190 5.91 -16.87 -17.32
N ALA A 191 5.25 -17.87 -17.93
CA ALA A 191 3.85 -18.17 -17.64
C ALA A 191 3.62 -18.52 -16.16
N LEU A 192 4.53 -19.27 -15.54
CA LEU A 192 4.47 -19.60 -14.12
C LEU A 192 4.77 -18.40 -13.21
N LEU A 193 5.66 -17.50 -13.63
CA LEU A 193 5.89 -16.23 -12.92
C LEU A 193 4.64 -15.35 -12.94
N VAL A 194 3.91 -15.29 -14.05
CA VAL A 194 2.60 -14.61 -14.10
C VAL A 194 1.59 -15.28 -13.16
N MET A 195 1.59 -16.61 -13.06
CA MET A 195 0.73 -17.33 -12.10
C MET A 195 1.06 -16.98 -10.65
N LEU A 196 2.29 -16.57 -10.34
CA LEU A 196 2.67 -16.10 -9.01
C LEU A 196 1.92 -14.82 -8.59
N LEU A 197 1.57 -13.97 -9.55
CA LEU A 197 0.73 -12.79 -9.34
C LEU A 197 -0.73 -13.16 -9.08
N LEU A 198 -1.21 -14.22 -9.75
CA LEU A 198 -2.58 -14.72 -9.65
C LEU A 198 -2.79 -15.70 -8.49
N GLU A 199 -1.74 -16.00 -7.72
CA GLU A 199 -1.74 -16.97 -6.63
C GLU A 199 -2.91 -16.79 -5.64
N PRO A 200 -3.31 -15.57 -5.23
CA PRO A 200 -4.45 -15.41 -4.33
C PRO A 200 -5.76 -15.95 -4.90
N LEU A 201 -5.99 -15.79 -6.21
CA LEU A 201 -7.16 -16.30 -6.91
C LEU A 201 -7.05 -17.81 -7.11
N LEU A 202 -5.88 -18.30 -7.52
CA LEU A 202 -5.61 -19.73 -7.68
C LEU A 202 -5.88 -20.49 -6.37
N ARG A 203 -5.45 -19.94 -5.24
CA ARG A 203 -5.71 -20.52 -3.92
C ARG A 203 -7.20 -20.65 -3.62
N GLN A 204 -8.00 -19.62 -3.92
CA GLN A 204 -9.46 -19.69 -3.72
C GLN A 204 -10.10 -20.79 -4.57
N VAL A 205 -9.66 -20.92 -5.83
CA VAL A 205 -10.12 -21.98 -6.74
C VAL A 205 -9.72 -23.36 -6.23
N ILE A 206 -8.47 -23.55 -5.81
CA ILE A 206 -7.97 -24.84 -5.29
C ILE A 206 -8.76 -25.27 -4.04
N ILE A 207 -8.97 -24.35 -3.08
CA ILE A 207 -9.72 -24.66 -1.87
C ILE A 207 -11.18 -24.99 -2.23
N SER A 208 -11.78 -24.25 -3.17
CA SER A 208 -13.12 -24.54 -3.66
C SER A 208 -13.23 -25.95 -4.26
N LEU A 209 -12.31 -26.32 -5.15
CA LEU A 209 -12.25 -27.66 -5.76
C LEU A 209 -12.06 -28.77 -4.74
N TYR A 210 -11.26 -28.55 -3.69
CA TYR A 210 -11.10 -29.50 -2.59
C TYR A 210 -12.44 -29.76 -1.86
N TYR A 211 -13.25 -28.72 -1.61
CA TYR A 211 -14.57 -28.88 -1.00
C TYR A 211 -15.56 -29.61 -1.90
N PHE A 212 -15.54 -29.33 -3.21
CA PHE A 212 -16.29 -30.10 -4.20
C PHE A 212 -15.89 -31.59 -4.17
N GLY A 213 -14.58 -31.89 -4.13
CA GLY A 213 -14.07 -33.27 -4.07
C GLY A 213 -14.46 -34.03 -2.80
N LYS A 214 -14.70 -33.33 -1.68
CA LYS A 214 -15.21 -33.92 -0.43
C LYS A 214 -16.74 -34.08 -0.40
N GLY A 215 -17.45 -33.77 -1.49
CA GLY A 215 -18.90 -33.83 -1.55
C GLY A 215 -19.62 -32.66 -0.88
N ASN A 216 -18.90 -31.61 -0.49
CA ASN A 216 -19.48 -30.40 0.10
C ASN A 216 -19.40 -29.23 -0.91
N GLY A 217 -20.18 -29.34 -1.98
CA GLY A 217 -20.21 -28.33 -3.05
C GLY A 217 -20.70 -26.96 -2.61
N GLU A 218 -21.57 -26.89 -1.59
CA GLU A 218 -22.07 -25.62 -1.05
C GLU A 218 -20.94 -24.80 -0.41
N ALA A 219 -20.08 -25.43 0.40
CA ALA A 219 -18.90 -24.78 0.96
C ALA A 219 -17.91 -24.36 -0.14
N GLY A 220 -17.75 -25.17 -1.18
CA GLY A 220 -16.93 -24.86 -2.36
C GLY A 220 -17.39 -23.59 -3.09
N CYS A 221 -18.69 -23.48 -3.38
CA CYS A 221 -19.29 -22.29 -3.98
C CYS A 221 -19.14 -21.05 -3.10
N LYS A 222 -19.33 -21.19 -1.78
CA LYS A 222 -19.17 -20.08 -0.82
C LYS A 222 -17.76 -19.48 -0.82
N ILE A 223 -16.73 -20.25 -1.14
CA ILE A 223 -15.35 -19.75 -1.20
C ILE A 223 -15.11 -18.86 -2.42
N LEU A 224 -15.75 -19.16 -3.55
CA LEU A 224 -15.61 -18.39 -4.80
C LEU A 224 -16.50 -17.14 -4.82
N LEU A 225 -17.43 -17.00 -3.86
CA LEU A 225 -18.32 -15.86 -3.79
C LEU A 225 -17.53 -14.58 -3.46
N PRO A 226 -17.64 -13.53 -4.30
CA PRO A 226 -16.99 -12.24 -4.03
C PRO A 226 -17.42 -11.58 -2.72
N SER A 227 -18.59 -11.96 -2.19
CA SER A 227 -19.09 -11.48 -0.89
C SER A 227 -18.14 -11.77 0.26
N ARG A 228 -17.31 -12.83 0.17
CA ARG A 228 -16.32 -13.14 1.21
C ARG A 228 -15.27 -12.04 1.37
N LEU A 229 -14.88 -11.38 0.28
CA LEU A 229 -13.92 -10.27 0.32
C LEU A 229 -14.47 -9.03 1.06
N LEU A 230 -15.78 -9.00 1.32
CA LEU A 230 -16.45 -7.98 2.11
C LEU A 230 -16.71 -8.42 3.56
N VAL A 231 -16.80 -9.73 3.81
CA VAL A 231 -17.17 -10.32 5.09
C VAL A 231 -15.94 -10.62 5.96
N ASP A 232 -14.86 -11.19 5.41
CA ASP A 232 -13.67 -11.49 6.21
C ASP A 232 -13.04 -10.17 6.71
N THR A 233 -12.63 -10.12 7.98
CA THR A 233 -12.08 -8.91 8.60
C THR A 233 -10.77 -9.19 9.33
N SER A 234 -9.86 -8.22 9.32
CA SER A 234 -8.61 -8.23 10.08
C SER A 234 -8.36 -6.87 10.74
N ASP A 235 -7.48 -6.84 11.75
CA ASP A 235 -7.00 -5.61 12.37
C ASP A 235 -6.27 -4.70 11.36
N THR A 236 -6.35 -3.39 11.59
CA THR A 236 -5.84 -2.35 10.69
C THR A 236 -4.40 -1.93 10.97
N LEU A 237 -3.82 -2.27 12.13
CA LEU A 237 -2.54 -1.72 12.59
C LEU A 237 -1.42 -1.96 11.60
N ARG A 238 -1.25 -3.20 11.15
CA ARG A 238 -0.16 -3.55 10.23
C ARG A 238 -0.27 -2.83 8.89
N THR A 239 -1.49 -2.67 8.38
CA THR A 239 -1.72 -1.91 7.14
C THR A 239 -1.40 -0.43 7.32
N ARG A 240 -1.75 0.16 8.47
CA ARG A 240 -1.37 1.54 8.81
C ARG A 240 0.16 1.71 8.81
N VAL A 241 0.88 0.88 9.55
CA VAL A 241 2.36 0.97 9.66
C VAL A 241 3.03 0.76 8.31
N TYR A 242 2.56 -0.20 7.51
CA TYR A 242 3.06 -0.43 6.15
C TYR A 242 2.83 0.78 5.24
N SER A 243 1.60 1.34 5.21
CA SER A 243 1.28 2.54 4.43
C SER A 243 2.11 3.74 4.87
N ASP A 244 2.27 3.96 6.18
CA ASP A 244 3.07 5.05 6.75
C ASP A 244 4.53 4.96 6.27
N GLY A 245 5.10 3.75 6.30
CA GLY A 245 6.45 3.49 5.78
C GLY A 245 6.57 3.79 4.28
N VAL A 246 5.57 3.42 3.48
CA VAL A 246 5.57 3.69 2.03
C VAL A 246 5.58 5.20 1.77
N TYR A 247 4.67 5.97 2.38
CA TYR A 247 4.62 7.42 2.22
C TYR A 247 5.90 8.11 2.72
N ALA A 248 6.47 7.64 3.83
CA ALA A 248 7.73 8.16 4.36
C ALA A 248 8.87 7.96 3.37
N ILE A 249 9.01 6.77 2.78
CA ILE A 249 10.09 6.52 1.82
C ILE A 249 9.91 7.34 0.55
N ILE A 250 8.69 7.45 0.01
CA ILE A 250 8.41 8.30 -1.15
C ILE A 250 8.84 9.75 -0.88
N ALA A 251 8.51 10.30 0.30
CA ALA A 251 8.93 11.64 0.71
C ALA A 251 10.46 11.77 0.84
N THR A 252 11.14 10.73 1.31
CA THR A 252 12.61 10.73 1.39
C THR A 252 13.28 10.62 0.02
N LEU A 253 12.70 9.88 -0.93
CA LEU A 253 13.28 9.71 -2.26
C LEU A 253 13.32 11.04 -3.02
N ILE A 254 12.25 11.85 -2.95
CA ILE A 254 12.21 13.15 -3.64
C ILE A 254 13.21 14.17 -3.09
N ILE A 255 13.48 14.17 -1.77
CA ILE A 255 14.48 15.08 -1.20
C ILE A 255 15.91 14.57 -1.43
N LEU A 256 16.10 13.25 -1.45
CA LEU A 256 17.40 12.66 -1.79
C LEU A 256 17.81 12.99 -3.23
N ASP A 257 16.87 12.96 -4.17
CA ASP A 257 17.08 13.35 -5.57
C ASP A 257 17.65 14.77 -5.67
N ILE A 258 17.02 15.74 -5.01
CA ILE A 258 17.49 17.14 -4.94
C ILE A 258 18.86 17.26 -4.27
N CYS A 259 19.09 16.50 -3.20
CA CYS A 259 20.38 16.52 -2.50
C CYS A 259 21.54 15.96 -3.35
N VAL A 260 21.24 15.12 -4.34
CA VAL A 260 22.25 14.57 -5.25
C VAL A 260 22.46 15.46 -6.46
N GLU A 261 21.39 16.00 -7.05
CA GLU A 261 21.45 16.65 -8.38
C GLU A 261 21.54 18.19 -8.33
N ASN A 262 20.99 18.84 -7.29
CA ASN A 262 20.81 20.31 -7.27
C ASN A 262 21.67 21.03 -6.22
N VAL A 263 22.70 20.39 -5.70
CA VAL A 263 23.67 21.04 -4.81
C VAL A 263 24.76 21.71 -5.66
N PRO A 264 24.82 23.05 -5.74
CA PRO A 264 25.73 23.72 -6.67
C PRO A 264 27.19 23.44 -6.33
N SER A 265 27.94 22.94 -7.30
CA SER A 265 29.38 22.76 -7.22
C SER A 265 30.11 24.10 -7.31
N LYS A 266 31.22 24.23 -6.58
CA LYS A 266 32.05 25.45 -6.66
C LYS A 266 32.77 25.59 -8.00
N GLU A 267 33.11 24.46 -8.61
CA GLU A 267 33.97 24.39 -9.78
C GLU A 267 33.20 24.56 -11.09
N ASP A 268 31.96 24.06 -11.16
CA ASP A 268 31.15 24.14 -12.38
C ASP A 268 30.04 25.19 -12.23
N ASP A 269 29.16 25.07 -11.24
CA ASP A 269 27.92 25.86 -11.19
C ASP A 269 28.15 27.31 -10.76
N ILE A 270 28.94 27.51 -9.72
CA ILE A 270 29.28 28.87 -9.25
C ILE A 270 30.20 29.56 -10.28
N ALA A 271 31.08 28.82 -10.95
CA ALA A 271 31.91 29.36 -12.03
C ALA A 271 31.07 29.77 -13.25
N LYS A 272 30.01 29.00 -13.58
CA LYS A 272 29.10 29.25 -14.70
C LYS A 272 28.10 30.38 -14.44
N HIS A 273 27.51 30.42 -13.24
CA HIS A 273 26.46 31.37 -12.88
C HIS A 273 26.99 32.61 -12.12
N GLY A 274 28.27 32.63 -11.76
CA GLY A 274 28.98 33.74 -11.13
C GLY A 274 28.84 33.78 -9.60
N ASP A 275 27.63 33.55 -9.09
CA ASP A 275 27.37 33.49 -7.65
C ASP A 275 26.35 32.42 -7.27
N LEU A 276 26.35 32.06 -5.98
CA LEU A 276 25.46 31.04 -5.45
C LEU A 276 23.98 31.44 -5.58
N ILE A 277 23.65 32.74 -5.48
CA ILE A 277 22.27 33.22 -5.58
C ILE A 277 21.74 32.98 -7.00
N THR A 278 22.53 33.28 -8.03
CA THR A 278 22.10 33.08 -9.42
C THR A 278 22.00 31.60 -9.75
N ALA A 279 22.91 30.76 -9.25
CA ALA A 279 22.82 29.31 -9.37
C ALA A 279 21.53 28.77 -8.73
N LEU A 280 21.23 29.15 -7.47
CA LEU A 280 20.00 28.71 -6.79
C LEU A 280 18.71 29.26 -7.43
N LYS A 281 18.76 30.45 -8.05
CA LYS A 281 17.63 31.00 -8.80
C LYS A 281 17.36 30.22 -10.09
N HIS A 282 18.38 29.63 -10.70
CA HIS A 282 18.20 28.77 -11.87
C HIS A 282 17.35 27.53 -11.48
N ASP A 283 17.66 26.91 -10.35
CA ASP A 283 17.00 25.69 -9.86
C ASP A 283 15.69 25.94 -9.10
N GLN A 284 15.19 27.19 -9.06
CA GLN A 284 13.98 27.55 -8.31
C GLN A 284 12.75 26.70 -8.66
N HIS A 285 12.67 26.22 -9.91
CA HIS A 285 11.56 25.41 -10.40
C HIS A 285 11.56 24.01 -9.78
N VAL A 286 12.74 23.42 -9.58
CA VAL A 286 12.90 22.12 -8.92
C VAL A 286 12.45 22.22 -7.46
N PHE A 287 12.83 23.29 -6.74
CA PHE A 287 12.38 23.52 -5.36
C PHE A 287 10.87 23.73 -5.25
N MET A 288 10.24 24.35 -6.25
CA MET A 288 8.77 24.49 -6.32
C MET A 288 8.09 23.14 -6.57
N SER A 289 8.62 22.34 -7.51
CA SER A 289 8.14 20.98 -7.77
C SER A 289 8.27 20.08 -6.54
N TYR A 290 9.33 20.28 -5.75
CA TYR A 290 9.55 19.57 -4.50
C TYR A 290 8.47 19.93 -3.47
N ALA A 291 8.24 21.22 -3.25
CA ALA A 291 7.22 21.68 -2.31
C ALA A 291 5.83 21.15 -2.69
N GLY A 292 5.45 21.25 -3.97
CA GLY A 292 4.19 20.72 -4.48
C GLY A 292 4.04 19.21 -4.30
N THR A 293 5.07 18.44 -4.67
CA THR A 293 5.03 16.98 -4.58
C THR A 293 5.05 16.51 -3.12
N PHE A 294 5.89 17.10 -2.27
CA PHE A 294 5.95 16.77 -0.83
C PHE A 294 4.60 17.04 -0.15
N ILE A 295 3.97 18.19 -0.40
CA ILE A 295 2.63 18.49 0.08
C ILE A 295 1.63 17.45 -0.42
N THR A 296 1.69 17.07 -1.69
CA THR A 296 0.81 16.05 -2.27
C THR A 296 0.96 14.71 -1.56
N ILE A 297 2.18 14.25 -1.29
CA ILE A 297 2.47 13.02 -0.53
C ILE A 297 1.86 13.09 0.87
N CYS A 298 2.13 14.17 1.62
CA CYS A 298 1.59 14.36 2.96
C CYS A 298 0.06 14.39 2.98
N MET A 299 -0.56 14.95 1.95
CA MET A 299 -2.01 15.06 1.87
C MET A 299 -2.67 13.73 1.45
N LEU A 300 -2.05 12.95 0.56
CA LEU A 300 -2.47 11.58 0.27
C LEU A 300 -2.38 10.70 1.53
N TRP A 301 -1.29 10.81 2.28
CA TRP A 301 -1.14 10.18 3.60
C TRP A 301 -2.24 10.65 4.57
N TYR A 302 -2.53 11.96 4.63
CA TYR A 302 -3.59 12.51 5.47
C TYR A 302 -4.98 11.97 5.09
N LEU A 303 -5.26 11.77 3.79
CA LEU A 303 -6.49 11.12 3.33
C LEU A 303 -6.57 9.68 3.82
N HIS A 304 -5.51 8.90 3.62
CA HIS A 304 -5.39 7.52 4.11
C HIS A 304 -5.58 7.44 5.64
N HIS A 305 -4.83 8.23 6.40
CA HIS A 305 -4.94 8.34 7.85
C HIS A 305 -6.37 8.65 8.28
N SER A 306 -7.06 9.54 7.57
CA SER A 306 -8.44 9.92 7.90
C SER A 306 -9.47 8.82 7.65
N ILE A 307 -9.21 7.91 6.72
CA ILE A 307 -10.02 6.70 6.52
C ILE A 307 -9.75 5.73 7.67
N TYR A 308 -8.48 5.41 7.90
CA TYR A 308 -8.05 4.41 8.89
C TYR A 308 -8.25 4.85 10.35
N TYR A 309 -8.36 6.15 10.62
CA TYR A 309 -8.78 6.66 11.93
C TYR A 309 -10.24 6.31 12.28
N ARG A 310 -11.07 5.96 11.29
CA ARG A 310 -12.52 5.73 11.46
C ARG A 310 -12.93 4.27 11.41
N ILE A 311 -12.01 3.37 11.07
CA ILE A 311 -12.29 1.94 10.95
C ILE A 311 -11.46 1.16 11.97
N ASP A 312 -12.07 0.16 12.59
CA ASP A 312 -11.38 -0.73 13.55
C ASP A 312 -10.81 -1.95 12.84
N VAL A 313 -11.56 -2.44 11.86
CA VAL A 313 -11.24 -3.62 11.08
C VAL A 313 -11.35 -3.29 9.60
N GLU A 314 -10.56 -4.00 8.81
CA GLU A 314 -10.58 -3.90 7.35
C GLU A 314 -10.90 -5.26 6.73
N ASN A 315 -11.39 -5.24 5.49
CA ASN A 315 -11.62 -6.44 4.71
C ASN A 315 -10.58 -6.58 3.58
N PRO A 316 -10.48 -7.76 2.93
CA PRO A 316 -9.52 -7.97 1.84
C PRO A 316 -9.64 -6.99 0.66
N LEU A 317 -10.83 -6.46 0.37
CA LEU A 317 -10.99 -5.44 -0.68
C LEU A 317 -10.34 -4.12 -0.30
N LEU A 318 -10.50 -3.67 0.95
CA LEU A 318 -9.84 -2.46 1.43
C LEU A 318 -8.33 -2.62 1.34
N GLU A 319 -7.79 -3.75 1.78
CA GLU A 319 -6.35 -4.02 1.67
C GLU A 319 -5.87 -4.04 0.21
N PHE A 320 -6.67 -4.59 -0.72
CA PHE A 320 -6.35 -4.60 -2.15
C PHE A 320 -6.31 -3.18 -2.74
N PHE A 321 -7.35 -2.38 -2.50
CA PHE A 321 -7.39 -1.00 -3.00
C PHE A 321 -6.36 -0.10 -2.31
N ASN A 322 -6.03 -0.36 -1.05
CA ASN A 322 -4.93 0.31 -0.37
C ASN A 322 -3.59 0.05 -1.09
N LYS A 323 -3.28 -1.21 -1.43
CA LYS A 323 -2.06 -1.53 -2.20
C LYS A 323 -2.03 -0.84 -3.56
N LEU A 324 -3.17 -0.76 -4.25
CA LEU A 324 -3.25 0.00 -5.50
C LEU A 324 -2.96 1.49 -5.28
N ALA A 325 -3.55 2.11 -4.25
CA ALA A 325 -3.27 3.51 -3.89
C ALA A 325 -1.77 3.76 -3.65
N LEU A 326 -1.13 2.87 -2.89
CA LEU A 326 0.29 2.91 -2.56
C LEU A 326 1.19 2.66 -3.77
N MET A 327 0.83 1.72 -4.66
CA MET A 327 1.58 1.43 -5.88
C MET A 327 1.67 2.67 -6.78
N PHE A 328 0.55 3.37 -6.97
CA PHE A 328 0.54 4.62 -7.74
C PHE A 328 1.20 5.77 -6.97
N ALA A 329 1.07 5.84 -5.64
CA ALA A 329 1.82 6.82 -4.84
C ALA A 329 3.34 6.63 -5.00
N GLY A 330 3.81 5.39 -5.13
CA GLY A 330 5.23 5.09 -5.34
C GLY A 330 5.80 5.56 -6.67
N LEU A 331 4.96 5.97 -7.64
CA LEU A 331 5.41 6.61 -8.90
C LEU A 331 5.68 8.12 -8.76
N LEU A 332 5.30 8.73 -7.63
CA LEU A 332 5.47 10.17 -7.41
C LEU A 332 6.91 10.68 -7.54
N PRO A 333 7.97 9.93 -7.17
CA PRO A 333 9.35 10.39 -7.36
C PRO A 333 9.72 10.59 -8.84
N ILE A 334 9.30 9.67 -9.73
CA ILE A 334 9.55 9.81 -11.18
C ILE A 334 8.81 11.03 -11.72
N VAL A 335 7.55 11.17 -11.33
CA VAL A 335 6.71 12.29 -11.75
C VAL A 335 7.27 13.63 -11.27
N PHE A 336 7.80 13.68 -10.05
CA PHE A 336 8.49 14.86 -9.52
C PHE A 336 9.65 15.25 -10.42
N LYS A 337 10.52 14.29 -10.76
CA LYS A 337 11.67 14.52 -11.63
C LYS A 337 11.25 15.01 -13.03
N ILE A 338 10.29 14.33 -13.67
CA ILE A 338 9.75 14.74 -14.98
C ILE A 338 9.16 16.15 -14.93
N THR A 339 8.40 16.48 -13.87
CA THR A 339 7.78 17.81 -13.73
C THR A 339 8.80 18.90 -13.43
N GLY A 340 9.87 18.57 -12.69
CA GLY A 340 10.97 19.48 -12.34
C GLY A 340 11.87 19.83 -13.52
N GLU A 341 12.24 18.84 -14.33
CA GLU A 341 13.19 19.02 -15.44
C GLU A 341 12.53 19.46 -16.76
N PHE A 342 11.45 18.79 -17.17
CA PHE A 342 10.77 19.10 -18.45
C PHE A 342 9.76 20.25 -18.32
N GLY A 343 9.69 20.86 -17.15
CA GLY A 343 8.71 21.88 -16.85
C GLY A 343 8.84 23.16 -17.67
N LYS A 344 10.07 23.53 -18.08
CA LYS A 344 10.33 24.80 -18.78
C LYS A 344 11.21 24.73 -20.02
N GLU A 345 12.06 23.72 -20.16
CA GLU A 345 13.16 23.78 -21.15
C GLU A 345 12.84 23.17 -22.52
N VAL A 346 11.69 22.51 -22.68
CA VAL A 346 11.32 21.83 -23.93
C VAL A 346 9.99 22.37 -24.47
N SER A 347 9.72 22.13 -25.75
CA SER A 347 8.52 22.54 -26.50
C SER A 347 7.24 22.54 -25.66
N ALA A 348 6.30 23.45 -25.94
CA ALA A 348 5.05 23.59 -25.20
C ALA A 348 4.20 22.29 -25.13
N GLY A 349 4.47 21.30 -26.00
CA GLY A 349 3.86 19.98 -25.93
C GLY A 349 4.37 19.09 -24.79
N ASP A 350 5.65 19.20 -24.42
CA ASP A 350 6.29 18.34 -23.42
C ASP A 350 5.91 18.77 -21.99
N ALA A 351 5.83 20.07 -21.72
CA ALA A 351 5.37 20.58 -20.42
C ALA A 351 3.93 20.13 -20.11
N ALA A 352 3.02 20.16 -21.10
CA ALA A 352 1.64 19.71 -20.92
C ALA A 352 1.57 18.20 -20.63
N LEU A 353 2.40 17.39 -21.30
CA LEU A 353 2.46 15.95 -21.07
C LEU A 353 3.05 15.62 -19.69
N ALA A 354 4.06 16.35 -19.21
CA ALA A 354 4.59 16.22 -17.85
C ALA A 354 3.49 16.49 -16.80
N VAL A 355 2.72 17.57 -16.98
CA VAL A 355 1.56 17.90 -16.13
C VAL A 355 0.50 16.80 -16.18
N GLN A 356 0.22 16.24 -17.36
CA GLN A 356 -0.73 15.14 -17.53
C GLN A 356 -0.28 13.87 -16.80
N LEU A 357 0.98 13.48 -16.89
CA LEU A 357 1.52 12.31 -16.18
C LEU A 357 1.44 12.48 -14.67
N ASN A 358 1.74 13.69 -14.20
CA ASN A 358 1.62 14.02 -12.78
C ASN A 358 0.18 13.94 -12.29
N ALA A 359 -0.73 14.62 -12.99
CA ALA A 359 -2.16 14.58 -12.69
C ALA A 359 -2.70 13.14 -12.74
N CYS A 360 -2.30 12.34 -13.73
CA CYS A 360 -2.69 10.94 -13.87
C CYS A 360 -2.25 10.09 -12.67
N THR A 361 -1.00 10.26 -12.22
CA THR A 361 -0.45 9.52 -11.08
C THR A 361 -1.16 9.86 -9.78
N VAL A 362 -1.39 11.16 -9.52
CA VAL A 362 -2.11 11.62 -8.33
C VAL A 362 -3.59 11.19 -8.37
N LEU A 363 -4.22 11.21 -9.55
CA LEU A 363 -5.58 10.70 -9.75
C LEU A 363 -5.66 9.21 -9.38
N PHE A 364 -4.79 8.37 -9.94
CA PHE A 364 -4.80 6.94 -9.66
C PHE A 364 -4.43 6.62 -8.22
N SER A 365 -3.53 7.36 -7.57
CA SER A 365 -3.26 7.16 -6.14
C SER A 365 -4.47 7.56 -5.27
N SER A 366 -5.18 8.63 -5.61
CA SER A 366 -6.28 9.15 -4.79
C SER A 366 -7.64 8.49 -5.03
N ILE A 367 -7.94 8.02 -6.25
CA ILE A 367 -9.25 7.43 -6.59
C ILE A 367 -9.54 6.15 -5.78
N TRP A 368 -8.51 5.38 -5.44
CA TRP A 368 -8.66 4.18 -4.63
C TRP A 368 -9.05 4.49 -3.19
N HIS A 369 -8.62 5.62 -2.62
CA HIS A 369 -9.10 6.09 -1.32
C HIS A 369 -10.61 6.38 -1.35
N LEU A 370 -11.11 6.96 -2.45
CA LEU A 370 -12.53 7.18 -2.65
C LEU A 370 -13.31 5.86 -2.77
N VAL A 371 -12.79 4.91 -3.54
CA VAL A 371 -13.38 3.55 -3.67
C VAL A 371 -13.43 2.85 -2.32
N MET A 372 -12.35 2.90 -1.53
CA MET A 372 -12.31 2.36 -0.18
C MET A 372 -13.40 2.95 0.71
N TRP A 373 -13.58 4.28 0.68
CA TRP A 373 -14.64 4.93 1.47
C TRP A 373 -16.05 4.48 1.04
N ILE A 374 -16.31 4.33 -0.26
CA ILE A 374 -17.59 3.81 -0.76
C ILE A 374 -17.85 2.39 -0.24
N ILE A 375 -16.82 1.54 -0.19
CA ILE A 375 -16.93 0.17 0.34
C ILE A 375 -17.21 0.20 1.85
N ILE A 376 -16.51 1.06 2.60
CA ILE A 376 -16.72 1.24 4.05
C ILE A 376 -18.17 1.64 4.33
N MET A 377 -18.70 2.60 3.58
CA MET A 377 -20.06 3.10 3.78
C MET A 377 -21.14 2.05 3.47
N LYS A 378 -20.89 1.15 2.51
CA LYS A 378 -21.81 0.03 2.24
C LYS A 378 -21.86 -0.98 3.40
N ASN A 379 -20.76 -1.16 4.13
CA ASN A 379 -20.62 -2.11 5.24
C ASN A 379 -20.39 -1.42 6.59
N LYS A 380 -20.98 -0.23 6.77
CA LYS A 380 -20.69 0.66 7.91
C LYS A 380 -20.85 0.01 9.28
N SER A 381 -21.84 -0.88 9.45
CA SER A 381 -22.14 -1.53 10.73
C SER A 381 -21.04 -2.47 11.20
N LYS A 382 -20.20 -2.96 10.29
CA LYS A 382 -19.14 -3.92 10.58
C LYS A 382 -17.75 -3.29 10.69
N LEU A 383 -17.50 -2.24 9.90
CA LEU A 383 -16.15 -1.71 9.70
C LEU A 383 -15.86 -0.43 10.52
N ILE A 384 -16.87 0.41 10.77
CA ILE A 384 -16.69 1.70 11.43
C ILE A 384 -16.69 1.54 12.94
N HIS A 385 -15.79 2.27 13.61
CA HIS A 385 -15.65 2.29 15.07
C HIS A 385 -16.98 2.63 15.76
N HIS A 386 -17.39 1.84 16.77
CA HIS A 386 -18.69 2.00 17.43
C HIS A 386 -18.85 3.36 18.14
N PHE A 387 -17.77 3.91 18.71
CA PHE A 387 -17.76 5.28 19.28
C PHE A 387 -17.80 6.42 18.25
N VAL A 388 -17.50 6.17 16.97
CA VAL A 388 -17.82 7.15 15.92
C VAL A 388 -19.29 6.93 15.62
N ASP A 389 -20.15 7.40 16.51
CA ASP A 389 -21.60 7.22 16.38
C ASP A 389 -22.02 7.83 15.04
N VAL A 390 -22.33 6.95 14.09
CA VAL A 390 -22.76 7.33 12.73
C VAL A 390 -24.05 8.15 12.80
N ASN A 391 -24.76 8.11 13.93
CA ASN A 391 -25.94 8.92 14.19
C ASN A 391 -25.65 10.29 14.84
N GLU A 392 -24.47 10.53 15.43
CA GLU A 392 -24.14 11.83 16.04
C GLU A 392 -23.63 12.87 15.03
N ASP A 393 -22.82 12.46 14.05
CA ASP A 393 -22.33 13.35 12.98
C ASP A 393 -23.01 13.04 11.65
N LYS A 394 -24.26 13.53 11.53
CA LYS A 394 -25.12 13.42 10.34
C LYS A 394 -24.41 13.78 9.03
N TYR A 395 -23.40 14.65 9.08
CA TYR A 395 -22.65 15.10 7.91
C TYR A 395 -21.30 14.43 7.71
N MET A 396 -20.89 13.51 8.58
CA MET A 396 -19.59 12.83 8.50
C MET A 396 -19.33 12.26 7.12
N ASN A 397 -20.28 11.48 6.59
CA ASN A 397 -20.13 10.83 5.29
C ASN A 397 -19.97 11.85 4.16
N ALA A 398 -20.82 12.88 4.14
CA ALA A 398 -20.74 13.92 3.12
C ALA A 398 -19.40 14.65 3.14
N PHE A 399 -18.91 15.04 4.33
CA PHE A 399 -17.62 15.70 4.47
C PHE A 399 -16.43 14.80 4.12
N MET A 400 -16.48 13.51 4.48
CA MET A 400 -15.44 12.55 4.09
C MET A 400 -15.43 12.32 2.58
N LEU A 401 -16.61 12.20 1.95
CA LEU A 401 -16.72 12.05 0.50
C LEU A 401 -16.17 13.28 -0.23
N ILE A 402 -16.57 14.49 0.18
CA ILE A 402 -16.04 15.75 -0.37
C ILE A 402 -14.52 15.77 -0.22
N LYS A 403 -14.02 15.50 0.99
CA LYS A 403 -12.59 15.49 1.30
C LYS A 403 -11.80 14.52 0.41
N LEU A 404 -12.30 13.30 0.22
CA LEU A 404 -11.66 12.27 -0.61
C LEU A 404 -11.79 12.53 -2.12
N SER A 405 -12.73 13.37 -2.52
CA SER A 405 -12.96 13.73 -3.93
C SER A 405 -12.08 14.89 -4.41
N VAL A 406 -11.44 15.64 -3.49
CA VAL A 406 -10.61 16.81 -3.82
C VAL A 406 -9.50 16.45 -4.82
N TYR A 407 -8.64 15.48 -4.49
CA TYR A 407 -7.53 15.10 -5.37
C TYR A 407 -7.99 14.47 -6.69
N PRO A 408 -8.93 13.50 -6.71
CA PRO A 408 -9.42 12.95 -7.97
C PRO A 408 -10.02 14.02 -8.90
N VAL A 409 -10.81 14.95 -8.36
CA VAL A 409 -11.44 16.00 -9.17
C VAL A 409 -10.41 17.01 -9.68
N ILE A 410 -9.54 17.53 -8.83
CA ILE A 410 -8.49 18.48 -9.24
C ILE A 410 -7.58 17.85 -10.29
N SER A 411 -7.15 16.60 -10.08
CA SER A 411 -6.25 15.90 -10.98
C SER A 411 -6.91 15.62 -12.33
N LEU A 412 -8.17 15.16 -12.33
CA LEU A 412 -8.93 14.96 -13.56
C LEU A 412 -9.11 16.27 -14.34
N LEU A 413 -9.42 17.37 -13.65
CA LEU A 413 -9.55 18.69 -14.27
C LEU A 413 -8.23 19.15 -14.88
N LEU A 414 -7.11 19.04 -14.16
CA LEU A 414 -5.79 19.39 -14.69
C LEU A 414 -5.44 18.56 -15.93
N PHE A 415 -5.67 17.25 -15.88
CA PHE A 415 -5.44 16.36 -17.01
C PHE A 415 -6.26 16.76 -18.25
N LEU A 416 -7.56 17.02 -18.07
CA LEU A 416 -8.46 17.41 -19.17
C LEU A 416 -8.14 18.80 -19.73
N LEU A 417 -7.79 19.75 -18.85
CA LEU A 417 -7.48 21.12 -19.26
C LEU A 417 -6.20 21.19 -20.12
N CYS A 418 -5.24 20.29 -19.93
CA CYS A 418 -4.04 20.20 -20.76
C CYS A 418 -4.33 19.88 -22.24
N PHE A 419 -5.50 19.32 -22.57
CA PHE A 419 -5.91 19.11 -23.97
C PHE A 419 -6.46 20.37 -24.65
N VAL A 420 -6.72 21.44 -23.89
CA VAL A 420 -7.30 22.67 -24.42
C VAL A 420 -6.17 23.59 -24.93
N PRO A 421 -6.01 23.79 -26.26
CA PRO A 421 -4.83 24.46 -26.82
C PRO A 421 -4.68 25.94 -26.42
N VAL A 422 -5.76 26.57 -25.95
CA VAL A 422 -5.79 27.97 -25.51
C VAL A 422 -5.02 28.16 -24.21
N TRP A 423 -4.91 27.12 -23.38
CA TRP A 423 -4.28 27.18 -22.07
C TRP A 423 -2.89 26.58 -22.16
N LYS A 424 -1.85 27.42 -22.11
CA LYS A 424 -0.47 26.94 -21.96
C LYS A 424 -0.25 26.52 -20.52
N PHE A 425 -0.44 25.23 -20.24
CA PHE A 425 -0.12 24.65 -18.94
C PHE A 425 1.38 24.38 -18.85
N ASP A 426 2.06 25.19 -18.06
CA ASP A 426 3.44 24.96 -17.61
C ASP A 426 3.41 24.18 -16.28
N SER A 427 4.49 23.47 -15.98
CA SER A 427 4.81 22.88 -14.68
C SER A 427 4.56 23.80 -13.48
N GLU A 428 4.71 25.13 -13.65
CA GLU A 428 4.42 26.07 -12.57
C GLU A 428 2.95 26.01 -12.12
N VAL A 429 2.01 25.77 -13.04
CA VAL A 429 0.59 25.72 -12.74
C VAL A 429 0.28 24.55 -11.81
N ILE A 430 0.81 23.36 -12.12
CA ILE A 430 0.57 22.18 -11.28
C ILE A 430 1.22 22.34 -9.91
N ASN A 431 2.43 22.91 -9.85
CA ASN A 431 3.13 23.17 -8.59
C ASN A 431 2.31 24.11 -7.69
N TRP A 432 1.79 25.21 -8.23
CA TRP A 432 0.91 26.11 -7.48
C TRP A 432 -0.39 25.45 -7.04
N VAL A 433 -1.02 24.65 -7.91
CA VAL A 433 -2.24 23.92 -7.54
C VAL A 433 -1.97 22.97 -6.38
N GLN A 434 -0.87 22.24 -6.41
CA GLN A 434 -0.48 21.33 -5.33
C GLN A 434 -0.18 22.08 -4.02
N ILE A 435 0.58 23.17 -4.08
CA ILE A 435 0.90 24.00 -2.90
C ILE A 435 -0.35 24.63 -2.28
N CYS A 436 -1.32 25.04 -3.10
CA CYS A 436 -2.56 25.66 -2.62
C CYS A 436 -3.63 24.65 -2.19
N THR A 437 -3.52 23.38 -2.59
CA THR A 437 -4.51 22.33 -2.29
C THR A 437 -4.83 22.19 -0.78
N PRO A 438 -3.86 22.25 0.16
CA PRO A 438 -4.16 22.25 1.59
C PRO A 438 -5.16 23.31 2.05
N ALA A 439 -5.22 24.49 1.40
CA ALA A 439 -6.19 25.53 1.71
C ALA A 439 -7.65 25.07 1.46
N VAL A 440 -7.86 24.21 0.46
CA VAL A 440 -9.16 23.59 0.19
C VAL A 440 -9.58 22.70 1.36
N PHE A 441 -8.65 21.90 1.89
CA PHE A 441 -8.92 21.03 3.05
C PHE A 441 -9.19 21.79 4.34
N ILE A 442 -8.45 22.89 4.58
CA ILE A 442 -8.71 23.80 5.69
C ILE A 442 -10.10 24.42 5.56
N THR A 443 -10.47 24.88 4.36
CA THR A 443 -11.79 25.44 4.07
C THR A 443 -12.90 24.41 4.34
N ILE A 444 -12.76 23.17 3.86
CA ILE A 444 -13.70 22.08 4.14
C ILE A 444 -13.86 21.87 5.66
N LYS A 445 -12.76 21.90 6.42
CA LYS A 445 -12.77 21.75 7.88
C LYS A 445 -13.49 22.91 8.57
N ILE A 446 -13.25 24.14 8.16
CA ILE A 446 -13.93 25.33 8.70
C ILE A 446 -15.44 25.25 8.42
N VAL A 447 -15.83 24.93 7.18
CA VAL A 447 -17.23 24.77 6.78
C VAL A 447 -17.91 23.68 7.62
N ARG A 448 -17.27 22.52 7.81
CA ARG A 448 -17.78 21.45 8.69
C ARG A 448 -18.05 21.95 10.11
N ASN A 449 -17.06 22.60 10.72
CA ASN A 449 -17.17 23.11 12.08
C ASN A 449 -18.31 24.16 12.21
N CYS A 450 -18.50 25.01 11.20
CA CYS A 450 -19.58 25.99 11.17
C CYS A 450 -20.96 25.31 11.05
N VAL A 451 -21.09 24.30 10.19
CA VAL A 451 -22.33 23.53 10.03
C VAL A 451 -22.69 22.78 11.31
N GLN A 452 -21.73 22.10 11.94
CA GLN A 452 -21.92 21.39 13.20
C GLN A 452 -22.35 22.32 14.34
N ARG A 453 -21.64 23.45 14.53
CA ARG A 453 -22.02 24.47 15.53
C ARG A 453 -23.43 25.03 15.33
N ARG A 454 -23.91 25.10 14.08
CA ARG A 454 -25.27 25.56 13.78
C ARG A 454 -26.31 24.51 14.14
N GLU A 455 -26.05 23.22 13.90
CA GLU A 455 -26.93 22.15 14.32
C GLU A 455 -26.98 22.01 15.85
N ASP A 456 -25.84 22.10 16.54
CA ASP A 456 -25.79 22.03 18.01
C ASP A 456 -26.62 23.13 18.67
N LYS A 457 -26.60 24.35 18.12
CA LYS A 457 -27.45 25.46 18.56
C LYS A 457 -28.94 25.23 18.32
N ASN A 458 -29.30 24.40 17.34
CA ASN A 458 -30.68 24.12 16.96
C ASN A 458 -31.24 22.85 17.62
N ARG A 459 -30.44 22.10 18.42
CA ARG A 459 -30.93 20.95 19.18
C ARG A 459 -31.77 21.43 20.37
N PRO A 460 -33.02 20.95 20.55
CA PRO A 460 -33.87 21.34 21.67
C PRO A 460 -33.24 20.89 23.01
N SER A 461 -33.31 21.77 24.01
CA SER A 461 -32.63 21.70 25.32
C SER A 461 -33.15 20.61 26.29
N GLY A 462 -33.50 19.42 25.79
CA GLY A 462 -34.13 18.36 26.57
C GLY A 462 -33.69 16.92 26.28
N THR A 463 -32.71 16.70 25.39
CA THR A 463 -32.08 15.37 25.24
C THR A 463 -30.71 15.42 25.90
N PRO A 464 -30.49 14.74 27.04
CA PRO A 464 -29.17 14.70 27.63
C PRO A 464 -28.24 13.97 26.66
N ALA A 465 -27.14 14.62 26.27
CA ALA A 465 -26.01 13.91 25.74
C ALA A 465 -25.58 12.93 26.83
N MET A 466 -25.67 11.63 26.54
CA MET A 466 -25.20 10.59 27.45
C MET A 466 -23.73 10.91 27.72
N SER A 467 -23.39 11.21 28.98
CA SER A 467 -22.04 11.64 29.31
C SER A 467 -21.08 10.48 28.98
N HIS A 468 -19.87 10.80 28.50
CA HIS A 468 -18.85 9.79 28.17
C HIS A 468 -18.55 8.80 29.33
N LEU A 469 -18.94 9.14 30.55
CA LEU A 469 -18.78 8.31 31.75
C LEU A 469 -19.91 7.25 31.89
N ASP A 470 -21.15 7.59 31.56
CA ASP A 470 -22.32 6.69 31.71
C ASP A 470 -22.34 5.57 30.66
N ALA A 471 -21.76 5.83 29.47
CA ALA A 471 -21.59 4.84 28.41
C ALA A 471 -20.56 3.75 28.81
N ASN A 472 -19.53 4.11 29.57
CA ASN A 472 -18.48 3.18 29.97
C ASN A 472 -18.97 2.17 31.04
N GLU A 473 -19.80 2.63 31.97
CA GLU A 473 -20.35 1.78 33.05
C GLU A 473 -21.43 0.82 32.53
N SER A 474 -22.23 1.24 31.55
CA SER A 474 -23.22 0.37 30.91
C SER A 474 -22.56 -0.68 29.99
N ASN A 475 -21.47 -0.33 29.31
CA ASN A 475 -20.71 -1.26 28.47
C ASN A 475 -19.96 -2.34 29.27
N HIS A 476 -19.41 -2.01 30.45
CA HIS A 476 -18.77 -3.03 31.28
C HIS A 476 -19.77 -4.09 31.76
N LYS A 477 -21.02 -3.68 32.04
CA LYS A 477 -22.11 -4.58 32.43
C LYS A 477 -22.69 -5.37 31.24
N ARG A 478 -22.62 -4.83 30.02
CA ARG A 478 -23.14 -5.48 28.81
C ARG A 478 -22.17 -6.50 28.21
N ASN A 479 -20.87 -6.17 28.13
CA ASN A 479 -19.83 -7.12 27.70
C ASN A 479 -19.74 -8.37 28.58
N ASN A 480 -20.04 -8.25 29.88
CA ASN A 480 -20.11 -9.42 30.77
C ASN A 480 -21.34 -10.30 30.50
N ARG A 481 -22.49 -9.71 30.11
CA ARG A 481 -23.69 -10.48 29.77
C ARG A 481 -23.59 -11.18 28.41
N ASP A 482 -23.01 -10.52 27.42
CA ASP A 482 -22.88 -11.11 26.08
C ASP A 482 -21.83 -12.24 26.07
N ARG A 483 -20.78 -12.14 26.90
CA ARG A 483 -19.86 -13.27 27.18
C ARG A 483 -20.53 -14.45 27.90
N GLU A 484 -21.48 -14.21 28.80
CA GLU A 484 -22.23 -15.29 29.47
C GLU A 484 -23.23 -15.97 28.52
N ASN A 485 -23.83 -15.22 27.59
CA ASN A 485 -24.80 -15.76 26.63
C ASN A 485 -24.13 -16.56 25.48
N ASP A 486 -22.95 -16.18 25.01
CA ASP A 486 -22.24 -16.95 23.98
C ASP A 486 -21.68 -18.29 24.50
N ILE A 487 -21.46 -18.42 25.81
CA ILE A 487 -21.07 -19.69 26.45
C ILE A 487 -22.26 -20.66 26.59
N THR A 488 -23.50 -20.14 26.56
CA THR A 488 -24.71 -20.95 26.75
C THR A 488 -25.42 -21.32 25.45
N ALA A 489 -24.93 -20.85 24.28
CA ALA A 489 -25.53 -21.10 22.96
C ALA A 489 -24.69 -22.02 22.04
N VAL A 490 -23.81 -22.86 22.62
CA VAL A 490 -23.09 -23.94 21.90
C VAL A 490 -23.85 -25.26 21.99
#